data_AF-A0A9N9NBX7-F1
#
_entry.id   AF-A0A9N9NBX7-F1
#
_cell.length_a   1.000
_cell.length_b   1.000
_cell.length_c   1.000
_cell.angle_alpha   90.00
_cell.angle_beta   90.00
_cell.angle_gamma   90.00
#
_symmetry.space_group_name_H-M   'P 1'
#
loop_
_entity.id
_entity.type
_entity.pdbx_description
1 polymer ?
#
loop_
_entity_poly.entity_id
_entity_poly.type
_entity_poly.pdbx_seq_one_letter_code
_entity_poly.pdbx_strand_id
1 'polypeptide(L)'
;RIERPVRTNQIPRQIPDQVFYLRPIPSMLMGGVLPFGAIFIELYFIMNSIWGNKVYYLFGFAAMVFVILTITCSEVTILLCYFHLCAEDYHWSWRAFLTSGASGLYIFIYSIMYFVTRLQLTSLTSAVVYFGWTGVMSLMFFVLTGTIGYFACLVFIRKIFMSIKVD
;
A
#
# COMPACT_ATOMS: atom_id res chain seq x y z
N ARG A 1 -13.47 22.61 9.11
CA ARG A 1 -13.68 21.60 10.18
C ARG A 1 -14.25 20.35 9.53
N ILE A 2 -13.62 19.19 9.65
CA ILE A 2 -14.18 17.93 9.12
C ILE A 2 -15.32 17.52 10.06
N GLU A 3 -16.56 17.58 9.59
CA GLU A 3 -17.73 17.12 10.35
C GLU A 3 -17.78 15.60 10.40
N ARG A 4 -18.20 15.07 11.56
CA ARG A 4 -18.38 13.64 11.78
C ARG A 4 -19.71 13.22 11.17
N PRO A 5 -19.76 12.13 10.39
CA PRO A 5 -21.00 11.72 9.71
C PRO A 5 -22.09 11.27 10.68
N VAL A 6 -21.72 10.85 11.89
CA VAL A 6 -22.65 10.39 12.93
C VAL A 6 -22.20 10.86 14.32
N ARG A 7 -23.16 10.92 15.26
CA ARG A 7 -22.86 11.11 16.68
C ARG A 7 -22.08 9.90 17.20
N THR A 8 -20.94 10.15 17.84
CA THR A 8 -20.12 9.11 18.47
C THR A 8 -20.39 9.08 19.98
N ASN A 9 -20.49 7.89 20.57
CA ASN A 9 -20.55 7.74 22.03
C ASN A 9 -19.28 8.31 22.69
N GLN A 10 -19.42 8.86 23.90
CA GLN A 10 -18.31 9.44 24.66
C GLN A 10 -17.35 8.37 25.23
N ILE A 11 -17.86 7.17 25.49
CA ILE A 11 -17.07 6.04 25.99
C ILE A 11 -16.75 5.11 24.81
N PRO A 12 -15.47 4.86 24.49
CA PRO A 12 -15.09 3.92 23.44
C PRO A 12 -15.49 2.50 23.86
N ARG A 13 -16.12 1.76 22.94
CA ARG A 13 -16.45 0.34 23.14
C ARG A 13 -15.15 -0.47 23.11
N GLN A 14 -15.06 -1.49 23.96
CA GLN A 14 -13.94 -2.43 23.93
C GLN A 14 -13.96 -3.25 22.63
N ILE A 15 -12.79 -3.37 22.00
CA ILE A 15 -12.62 -4.11 20.74
C ILE A 15 -12.45 -5.61 21.08
N PRO A 16 -13.21 -6.51 20.44
CA PRO A 16 -13.08 -7.94 20.65
C PRO A 16 -11.76 -8.48 20.06
N ASP A 17 -11.33 -9.65 20.54
CA ASP A 17 -10.15 -10.33 20.02
C ASP A 17 -10.29 -10.63 18.53
N GLN A 18 -9.33 -10.14 17.75
CA GLN A 18 -9.33 -10.28 16.30
C GLN A 18 -8.76 -11.64 15.88
N VAL A 19 -9.42 -12.26 14.90
CA VAL A 19 -8.92 -13.45 14.20
C VAL A 19 -7.53 -13.19 13.61
N PHE A 20 -6.71 -14.24 13.48
CA PHE A 20 -5.30 -14.11 13.12
C PHE A 20 -5.03 -13.25 11.87
N TYR A 21 -5.78 -13.46 10.79
CA TYR A 21 -5.61 -12.72 9.54
C TYR A 21 -6.07 -11.26 9.62
N LEU A 22 -6.96 -10.91 10.56
CA LEU A 22 -7.37 -9.53 10.84
C LEU A 22 -6.49 -8.83 11.88
N ARG A 23 -5.46 -9.50 12.42
CA ARG A 23 -4.48 -8.81 13.26
C ARG A 23 -3.70 -7.78 12.44
N PRO A 24 -3.17 -6.71 13.05
CA PRO A 24 -2.54 -5.62 12.32
C PRO A 24 -1.44 -6.09 11.36
N ILE A 25 -0.46 -6.87 11.83
CA ILE A 25 0.69 -7.25 11.00
C ILE A 25 0.30 -8.17 9.83
N PRO A 26 -0.44 -9.28 10.05
CA PRO A 26 -0.85 -10.15 8.95
C PRO A 26 -1.73 -9.46 7.91
N SER A 27 -2.73 -8.67 8.35
CA SER A 27 -3.62 -7.95 7.42
C SER A 27 -2.87 -6.94 6.55
N MET A 28 -1.92 -6.20 7.13
CA MET A 28 -1.11 -5.22 6.40
C MET A 28 -0.25 -5.90 5.33
N LEU A 29 0.42 -7.00 5.67
CA LEU A 29 1.25 -7.74 4.71
C LEU A 29 0.38 -8.34 3.60
N MET A 30 -0.70 -9.05 3.95
CA MET A 30 -1.60 -9.65 2.96
C MET A 30 -2.18 -8.62 1.99
N GLY A 31 -2.56 -7.43 2.47
CA GLY A 31 -3.11 -6.38 1.62
C GLY A 31 -2.11 -5.80 0.62
N GLY A 32 -0.82 -5.76 0.94
CA GLY A 32 0.20 -5.22 0.04
C GLY A 32 0.54 -6.14 -1.15
N VAL A 33 0.19 -7.43 -1.10
CA VAL A 33 0.56 -8.43 -2.11
C VAL A 33 -0.11 -8.14 -3.46
N LEU A 34 -1.39 -7.79 -3.45
CA LEU A 34 -2.16 -7.55 -4.68
C LEU A 34 -1.67 -6.31 -5.45
N PRO A 35 -1.51 -5.13 -4.82
CA PRO A 35 -0.92 -3.96 -5.49
C PRO A 35 0.51 -4.21 -5.99
N PHE A 36 1.31 -4.99 -5.26
CA PHE A 36 2.64 -5.38 -5.71
C PHE A 36 2.58 -6.29 -6.96
N GLY A 37 1.68 -7.27 -6.98
CA GLY A 37 1.46 -8.13 -8.14
C GLY A 37 1.05 -7.34 -9.39
N ALA A 38 0.18 -6.33 -9.23
CA ALA A 38 -0.29 -5.49 -10.34
C ALA A 38 0.84 -4.70 -11.05
N ILE A 39 1.90 -4.33 -10.32
CA ILE A 39 3.03 -3.56 -10.86
C ILE A 39 4.27 -4.42 -11.15
N PHE A 40 4.23 -5.72 -10.85
CA PHE A 40 5.45 -6.55 -10.80
C PHE A 40 6.24 -6.56 -12.12
N ILE A 41 5.54 -6.75 -13.23
CA ILE A 41 6.15 -6.76 -14.57
C ILE A 41 6.75 -5.39 -14.90
N GLU A 42 6.04 -4.33 -14.54
CA GLU A 42 6.45 -2.96 -14.81
C GLU A 42 7.68 -2.58 -13.98
N LEU A 43 7.69 -2.96 -12.71
CA LEU A 43 8.83 -2.81 -11.81
C LEU A 43 10.09 -3.49 -12.38
N TYR A 44 9.96 -4.67 -12.97
CA TYR A 44 11.08 -5.37 -13.63
C TYR A 44 11.67 -4.54 -14.78
N PHE A 45 10.83 -3.97 -15.65
CA PHE A 45 11.29 -3.13 -16.75
C PHE A 45 11.95 -1.84 -16.27
N ILE A 46 11.38 -1.19 -15.26
CA ILE A 46 11.94 0.01 -14.64
C ILE A 46 13.31 -0.29 -14.03
N MET A 47 13.44 -1.37 -13.25
CA MET A 47 14.72 -1.76 -12.63
C MET A 47 15.79 -2.10 -13.67
N ASN A 48 15.43 -2.81 -14.74
CA ASN A 48 16.33 -3.07 -15.87
C ASN A 48 16.74 -1.80 -16.62
N SER A 49 15.85 -0.80 -16.71
CA SER A 49 16.17 0.46 -17.37
C SER A 49 17.15 1.30 -16.54
N ILE A 50 16.83 1.52 -15.26
CA ILE A 50 17.62 2.36 -14.35
C ILE A 50 19.03 1.77 -14.15
N TRP A 51 19.12 0.47 -13.90
CA TRP A 51 20.39 -0.17 -13.53
C TRP A 51 21.08 -0.89 -14.69
N GLY A 52 20.35 -1.21 -15.77
CA GLY A 52 20.89 -1.91 -16.95
C GLY A 52 21.21 -0.99 -18.13
N ASN A 53 21.18 0.34 -17.96
CA ASN A 53 21.45 1.35 -19.00
C ASN A 53 20.59 1.19 -20.26
N LYS A 54 19.38 0.62 -20.13
CA LYS A 54 18.43 0.50 -21.24
C LYS A 54 17.45 1.68 -21.20
N VAL A 55 17.22 2.32 -22.34
CA VAL A 55 16.20 3.38 -22.42
C VAL A 55 14.82 2.77 -22.20
N TYR A 56 14.03 3.34 -21.28
CA TYR A 56 12.66 2.93 -21.03
C TYR A 56 11.73 3.60 -22.05
N TYR A 57 11.10 2.79 -22.93
CA TYR A 57 10.25 3.28 -24.03
C TYR A 57 8.74 3.16 -23.75
N LEU A 58 8.34 2.57 -22.63
CA LEU A 58 6.97 2.10 -22.38
C LEU A 58 6.13 3.08 -21.52
N PHE A 59 6.35 4.39 -21.62
CA PHE A 59 5.67 5.39 -20.75
C PHE A 59 4.13 5.33 -20.79
N GLY A 60 3.52 5.01 -21.94
CA GLY A 60 2.07 4.83 -22.02
C GLY A 60 1.57 3.61 -21.24
N PHE A 61 2.35 2.53 -21.20
CA PHE A 61 2.05 1.34 -20.41
C PHE A 61 2.24 1.60 -18.91
N ALA A 62 3.28 2.34 -18.52
CA ALA A 62 3.45 2.79 -17.13
C ALA A 62 2.24 3.58 -16.62
N ALA A 63 1.69 4.50 -17.42
CA ALA A 63 0.50 5.27 -17.05
C ALA A 63 -0.73 4.38 -16.83
N MET A 64 -0.92 3.36 -17.68
CA MET A 64 -1.99 2.38 -17.52
C MET A 64 -1.82 1.55 -16.24
N VAL A 65 -0.62 1.05 -15.98
CA VAL A 65 -0.29 0.31 -14.75
C VAL A 65 -0.49 1.18 -13.52
N PHE A 66 -0.18 2.48 -13.59
CA PHE A 66 -0.44 3.41 -12.50
C PHE A 66 -1.93 3.53 -12.19
N VAL A 67 -2.81 3.60 -13.21
CA VAL A 67 -4.26 3.59 -13.00
C VAL A 67 -4.71 2.30 -12.32
N ILE A 68 -4.24 1.14 -12.79
CA ILE A 68 -4.56 -0.17 -12.19
C ILE A 68 -4.08 -0.24 -10.74
N LEU A 69 -2.89 0.28 -10.46
CA LEU A 69 -2.35 0.40 -9.11
C LEU A 69 -3.28 1.24 -8.22
N THR A 70 -3.77 2.39 -8.68
CA THR A 70 -4.66 3.23 -7.87
C THR A 70 -5.97 2.53 -7.54
N ILE A 71 -6.55 1.80 -8.50
CA ILE A 71 -7.79 1.04 -8.32
C ILE A 71 -7.55 -0.11 -7.33
N THR A 72 -6.52 -0.92 -7.55
CA THR A 72 -6.20 -2.07 -6.69
C THR A 72 -5.82 -1.66 -5.27
N CYS A 73 -5.05 -0.58 -5.09
CA CYS A 73 -4.78 -0.02 -3.76
C CYS A 73 -6.07 0.41 -3.05
N SER A 74 -6.98 1.08 -3.76
CA SER A 74 -8.25 1.53 -3.19
C SER A 74 -9.15 0.35 -2.83
N GLU A 75 -9.26 -0.65 -3.70
CA GLU A 75 -10.10 -1.83 -3.50
C GLU A 75 -9.64 -2.63 -2.28
N VAL A 76 -8.36 -2.98 -2.21
CA VAL A 76 -7.83 -3.82 -1.12
C VAL A 76 -7.93 -3.13 0.23
N THR A 77 -7.68 -1.82 0.30
CA THR A 77 -7.79 -1.08 1.55
C THR A 77 -9.23 -0.95 2.01
N ILE A 78 -10.17 -0.69 1.09
CA ILE A 78 -11.60 -0.63 1.38
C ILE A 78 -12.11 -1.98 1.90
N LEU A 79 -11.74 -3.09 1.23
CA LEU A 79 -12.14 -4.44 1.63
C LEU A 79 -11.64 -4.80 3.03
N LEU A 80 -10.36 -4.56 3.32
CA LEU A 80 -9.80 -4.82 4.64
C LEU A 80 -10.39 -3.90 5.70
N CYS A 81 -10.61 -2.63 5.37
CA CYS A 81 -11.30 -1.69 6.26
C CYS A 81 -12.72 -2.17 6.58
N TYR A 82 -13.45 -2.68 5.58
CA TYR A 82 -14.78 -3.25 5.77
C TYR A 82 -14.75 -4.45 6.72
N PHE A 83 -13.84 -5.41 6.51
CA PHE A 83 -13.71 -6.56 7.41
C PHE A 83 -13.32 -6.16 8.84
N HIS A 84 -12.48 -5.14 9.03
CA HIS A 84 -12.18 -4.61 10.36
C HIS A 84 -13.40 -3.99 11.04
N LEU A 85 -14.21 -3.24 10.29
CA LEU A 85 -15.47 -2.70 10.81
C LEU A 85 -16.47 -3.81 11.17
N CYS A 86 -16.57 -4.87 10.36
CA CYS A 86 -17.38 -6.05 10.67
C CYS A 86 -16.90 -6.80 11.92
N ALA A 87 -15.59 -6.75 12.19
CA ALA A 87 -14.99 -7.32 13.39
C ALA A 87 -14.99 -6.33 14.58
N GLU A 88 -15.83 -5.30 14.53
CA GLU A 88 -16.00 -4.27 15.56
C GLU A 88 -14.73 -3.46 15.90
N ASP A 89 -13.71 -3.46 15.04
CA ASP A 89 -12.53 -2.60 15.20
C ASP A 89 -12.68 -1.29 14.41
N TYR A 90 -12.72 -0.18 15.14
CA TYR A 90 -12.87 1.16 14.59
C TYR A 90 -11.53 1.87 14.30
N HIS A 91 -10.36 1.29 14.61
CA HIS A 91 -9.05 1.91 14.38
C HIS A 91 -8.59 1.79 12.91
N TRP A 92 -9.32 2.41 11.98
CA TRP A 92 -9.09 2.22 10.55
C TRP A 92 -7.97 3.08 9.95
N SER A 93 -7.62 4.23 10.55
CA SER A 93 -6.81 5.28 9.90
C SER A 93 -5.39 4.83 9.54
N TRP A 94 -4.58 4.44 10.53
CA TRP A 94 -3.23 3.93 10.29
C TRP A 94 -3.23 2.57 9.60
N ARG A 95 -4.26 1.74 9.86
CA ARG A 95 -4.39 0.43 9.23
C ARG A 95 -4.59 0.54 7.72
N ALA A 96 -5.47 1.44 7.28
CA ALA A 96 -5.72 1.70 5.87
C ALA A 96 -4.44 2.18 5.16
N PHE A 97 -3.71 3.12 5.77
CA PHE A 97 -2.45 3.63 5.21
C PHE A 97 -1.37 2.54 5.09
N LEU A 98 -1.17 1.76 6.15
CA LEU A 98 -0.13 0.73 6.18
C LEU A 98 -0.45 -0.48 5.28
N THR A 99 -1.73 -0.77 5.05
CA THR A 99 -2.17 -1.91 4.22
C THR A 99 -1.78 -1.75 2.75
N SER A 100 -2.14 -0.62 2.12
CA SER A 100 -1.68 -0.36 0.74
C SER A 100 -0.20 0.02 0.71
N GLY A 101 0.27 0.75 1.73
CA GLY A 101 1.68 1.13 1.88
C GLY A 101 2.62 -0.07 1.86
N ALA A 102 2.24 -1.20 2.46
CA ALA A 102 3.05 -2.42 2.53
C ALA A 102 3.58 -2.92 1.16
N SER A 103 2.94 -2.54 0.05
CA SER A 103 3.47 -2.74 -1.31
C SER A 103 4.88 -2.18 -1.51
N GLY A 104 5.23 -1.05 -0.89
CA GLY A 104 6.58 -0.49 -0.91
C GLY A 104 7.62 -1.35 -0.20
N LEU A 105 7.24 -2.08 0.85
CA LEU A 105 8.13 -3.07 1.48
C LEU A 105 8.44 -4.22 0.51
N TYR A 106 7.44 -4.68 -0.26
CA TYR A 106 7.66 -5.71 -1.28
C TYR A 106 8.59 -5.25 -2.40
N ILE A 107 8.50 -3.97 -2.81
CA ILE A 107 9.46 -3.39 -3.76
C ILE A 107 10.88 -3.42 -3.20
N PHE A 108 11.07 -3.10 -1.92
CA PHE A 108 12.38 -3.12 -1.28
C PHE A 108 12.94 -4.55 -1.17
N ILE A 109 12.10 -5.53 -0.82
CA ILE A 109 12.51 -6.95 -0.81
C ILE A 109 12.90 -7.39 -2.24
N TYR A 110 12.12 -6.99 -3.24
CA TYR A 110 12.42 -7.26 -4.64
C TYR A 110 13.74 -6.63 -5.08
N SER A 111 14.06 -5.41 -4.64
CA SER A 111 15.35 -4.78 -4.97
C SER A 111 16.54 -5.51 -4.35
N ILE A 112 16.40 -6.10 -3.16
CA ILE A 112 17.42 -6.98 -2.57
C ILE A 112 17.61 -8.24 -3.44
N MET A 113 16.52 -8.90 -3.85
CA MET A 113 16.61 -10.06 -4.73
C MET A 113 17.25 -9.72 -6.08
N TYR A 114 16.89 -8.58 -6.66
CA TYR A 114 17.45 -8.09 -7.93
C TYR A 114 18.96 -7.82 -7.80
N PHE A 115 19.41 -7.27 -6.67
CA PHE A 115 20.83 -7.07 -6.37
C PHE A 115 21.62 -8.38 -6.38
N VAL A 116 21.12 -9.41 -5.68
CA VAL A 116 21.82 -10.69 -5.56
C VAL A 116 21.84 -11.50 -6.86
N THR A 117 20.76 -11.43 -7.66
CA THR A 117 20.57 -12.32 -8.81
C THR A 117 21.00 -11.70 -10.15
N ARG A 118 20.96 -10.36 -10.28
CA ARG A 118 21.13 -9.68 -11.57
C ARG A 118 22.26 -8.65 -11.58
N LEU A 119 22.57 -8.01 -10.46
CA LEU A 119 23.66 -7.02 -10.42
C LEU A 119 24.99 -7.68 -10.08
N GLN A 120 25.98 -7.51 -10.96
CA GLN A 120 27.39 -7.83 -10.68
C GLN A 120 28.14 -6.61 -10.14
N LEU A 121 27.62 -5.99 -9.08
CA LEU A 121 28.31 -4.88 -8.42
C LEU A 121 29.34 -5.42 -7.42
N THR A 122 30.63 -5.27 -7.76
CA THR A 122 31.75 -5.71 -6.91
C THR A 122 32.21 -4.64 -5.91
N SER A 123 31.82 -3.38 -6.11
CA SER A 123 32.26 -2.26 -5.27
C SER A 123 31.22 -1.88 -4.21
N LEU A 124 31.70 -1.69 -2.97
CA LEU A 124 30.87 -1.29 -1.83
C LEU A 124 30.18 0.06 -2.06
N THR A 125 30.87 1.02 -2.69
CA THR A 125 30.30 2.33 -3.02
C THR A 125 29.07 2.20 -3.93
N SER A 126 29.13 1.35 -4.95
CA SER A 126 27.98 1.14 -5.86
C SER A 126 26.81 0.44 -5.16
N ALA A 127 27.10 -0.49 -4.24
CA ALA A 127 26.06 -1.14 -3.43
C ALA A 127 25.34 -0.14 -2.52
N VAL A 128 26.08 0.75 -1.84
CA VAL A 128 25.48 1.80 -1.00
C VAL A 128 24.60 2.74 -1.82
N VAL A 129 25.05 3.16 -3.00
CA VAL A 129 24.26 4.01 -3.91
C VAL A 129 23.00 3.29 -4.38
N TYR A 130 23.10 2.01 -4.75
CA TYR A 130 21.97 1.19 -5.17
C TYR A 130 20.90 1.08 -4.07
N PHE A 131 21.30 0.69 -2.86
CA PHE A 131 20.37 0.55 -1.73
C PHE A 131 19.81 1.88 -1.26
N GLY A 132 20.60 2.97 -1.33
CA GLY A 132 20.14 4.32 -1.04
C GLY A 132 19.02 4.75 -1.98
N TRP A 133 19.24 4.68 -3.30
CA TRP A 133 18.23 5.08 -4.29
C TRP A 133 17.00 4.18 -4.28
N THR A 134 17.19 2.86 -4.23
CA THR A 134 16.05 1.93 -4.19
C THR A 134 15.26 2.03 -2.90
N GLY A 135 15.90 2.32 -1.76
CA GLY A 135 15.23 2.59 -0.49
C GLY A 135 14.41 3.90 -0.51
N VAL A 136 14.94 4.96 -1.12
CA VAL A 136 14.19 6.21 -1.30
C VAL A 136 13.00 6.00 -2.25
N MET A 137 13.19 5.28 -3.36
CA MET A 137 12.10 4.94 -4.28
C MET A 137 11.01 4.09 -3.62
N SER A 138 11.38 3.05 -2.85
CA SER A 138 10.40 2.20 -2.16
C SER A 138 9.64 2.95 -1.07
N LEU A 139 10.30 3.88 -0.35
CA LEU A 139 9.65 4.73 0.63
C LEU A 139 8.68 5.72 -0.02
N MET A 140 9.06 6.34 -1.14
CA MET A 140 8.13 7.21 -1.89
C MET A 140 6.91 6.42 -2.36
N PHE A 141 7.12 5.20 -2.85
CA PHE A 141 6.03 4.32 -3.26
C PHE A 141 5.12 3.94 -2.09
N PHE A 142 5.71 3.60 -0.94
CA PHE A 142 4.98 3.29 0.31
C PHE A 142 4.07 4.45 0.73
N VAL A 143 4.59 5.69 0.71
CA VAL A 143 3.79 6.88 1.04
C VAL A 143 2.69 7.10 0.00
N LEU A 144 3.01 6.97 -1.29
CA LEU A 144 2.04 7.16 -2.37
C LEU A 144 0.88 6.18 -2.28
N THR A 145 1.14 4.87 -2.22
CA THR A 145 0.09 3.85 -2.12
C THR A 145 -0.64 3.93 -0.80
N GLY A 146 0.06 4.24 0.30
CA GLY A 146 -0.53 4.47 1.61
C GLY A 146 -1.54 5.63 1.61
N THR A 147 -1.20 6.76 0.99
CA THR A 147 -2.11 7.91 0.89
C THR A 147 -3.35 7.60 0.06
N ILE A 148 -3.20 6.92 -1.08
CA ILE A 148 -4.33 6.49 -1.93
C ILE A 148 -5.30 5.62 -1.10
N GLY A 149 -4.76 4.63 -0.40
CA GLY A 149 -5.55 3.74 0.45
C GLY A 149 -6.27 4.45 1.59
N TYR A 150 -5.59 5.40 2.24
CA TYR A 150 -6.16 6.22 3.30
C TYR A 150 -7.35 7.06 2.83
N PHE A 151 -7.20 7.77 1.69
CA PHE A 151 -8.26 8.60 1.15
C PHE A 151 -9.44 7.75 0.66
N ALA A 152 -9.19 6.61 0.02
CA ALA A 152 -10.21 5.66 -0.38
C ALA A 152 -11.06 5.20 0.82
N CYS A 153 -10.42 4.78 1.92
CA CYS A 153 -11.11 4.38 3.15
C CYS A 153 -11.86 5.54 3.81
N LEU A 154 -11.29 6.75 3.82
CA LEU A 154 -11.95 7.94 4.37
C LEU A 154 -13.26 8.24 3.64
N VAL A 155 -13.26 8.17 2.30
CA VAL A 155 -14.46 8.38 1.47
C VAL A 155 -15.47 7.26 1.73
N PHE A 156 -15.02 6.01 1.75
CA PHE A 156 -15.86 4.84 2.00
C PHE A 156 -16.58 4.88 3.35
N ILE A 157 -15.84 5.10 4.44
CA ILE A 157 -16.38 5.20 5.80
C ILE A 157 -17.43 6.29 5.88
N ARG A 158 -17.12 7.46 5.33
CA ARG A 158 -18.06 8.58 5.28
C ARG A 158 -19.35 8.22 4.56
N LYS A 159 -19.26 7.54 3.42
CA LYS A 159 -20.43 7.09 2.65
C LYS A 159 -21.28 6.09 3.43
N ILE A 160 -20.67 5.11 4.10
CA ILE A 160 -21.41 4.15 4.92
C ILE A 160 -22.10 4.84 6.09
N PHE A 161 -21.37 5.62 6.89
CA PHE A 161 -21.94 6.24 8.08
C PHE A 161 -22.99 7.33 7.75
N MET A 162 -22.89 8.01 6.60
CA MET A 162 -23.96 8.92 6.15
C MET A 162 -25.21 8.19 5.68
N SER A 163 -25.10 6.94 5.22
CA SER A 163 -26.25 6.15 4.77
C SER A 163 -27.04 5.53 5.94
N ILE A 164 -26.47 5.48 7.13
CA ILE A 164 -27.15 4.98 8.32
C ILE A 164 -28.19 6.03 8.73
N LYS A 165 -29.46 5.73 8.48
CA LYS A 165 -30.57 6.53 9.03
C LYS A 165 -30.55 6.37 10.54
N VAL A 166 -30.27 7.47 11.23
CA VAL A 166 -30.46 7.57 12.67
C VAL A 166 -31.92 7.98 12.86
N ASP A 167 -32.80 6.99 12.99
CA ASP A 167 -34.12 7.19 13.59
C ASP A 167 -33.98 7.28 15.13
#